data_AF-A0A7K4D0S3-F1
#
_entry.id   AF-A0A7K4D0S3-F1
#
_cell.length_a   1.000
_cell.length_b   1.000
_cell.length_c   1.000
_cell.angle_alpha   90.00
_cell.angle_beta   90.00
_cell.angle_gamma   90.00
#
_symmetry.space_group_name_H-M   'P 1'
#
loop_
_entity.id
_entity.type
_entity.pdbx_description
1 polymer ?
#
loop_
_entity_poly.entity_id
_entity_poly.type
_entity_poly.pdbx_seq_one_letter_code
_entity_poly.pdbx_strand_id
1 'polypeptide(L)'
;PAIFEQVGAGVARMHGLNVVHGDLTTSNIIFESPPDSDEIAFRFIDFGLARRTASVEDKSVDLHLFKRVITSTHAKDHEFMFPPFMAGYKTCLEGRGKLAEFKQIERRLDQIETRGRYVEKRKRK
;
A
#
# COMPACT_ATOMS: atom_id res chain seq x y z
N PRO A 1 9.14 11.33 4.75
CA PRO A 1 9.40 10.71 3.42
C PRO A 1 9.93 9.28 3.51
N ALA A 2 11.08 9.06 4.17
CA ALA A 2 11.74 7.74 4.24
C ALA A 2 10.86 6.63 4.84
N ILE A 3 10.08 6.93 5.89
CA ILE A 3 9.28 5.90 6.56
C ILE A 3 8.19 5.32 5.64
N PHE A 4 7.55 6.13 4.79
CA PHE A 4 6.54 5.64 3.85
C PHE A 4 7.15 4.79 2.74
N GLU A 5 8.36 5.12 2.26
CA GLU A 5 9.12 4.25 1.35
C GLU A 5 9.41 2.90 2.00
N GLN A 6 9.83 2.89 3.26
CA GLN A 6 10.09 1.65 4.00
C GLN A 6 8.81 0.80 4.19
N VAL A 7 7.69 1.44 4.53
CA VAL A 7 6.38 0.77 4.63
C VAL A 7 5.97 0.18 3.28
N GLY A 8 6.11 0.95 2.19
CA GLY A 8 5.84 0.48 0.83
C GLY A 8 6.70 -0.72 0.43
N ALA A 9 7.99 -0.69 0.76
CA ALA A 9 8.88 -1.83 0.59
C ALA A 9 8.44 -3.02 1.45
N GLY A 10 7.95 -2.78 2.67
CA GLY A 10 7.37 -3.81 3.55
C GLY A 10 6.18 -4.53 2.92
N VAL A 11 5.22 -3.76 2.38
CA VAL A 11 4.06 -4.31 1.66
C VAL A 11 4.49 -5.07 0.41
N ALA A 12 5.47 -4.55 -0.34
CA ALA A 12 6.03 -5.26 -1.49
C ALA A 12 6.67 -6.61 -1.11
N ARG A 13 7.34 -6.69 0.04
CA ARG A 13 7.88 -7.96 0.55
C ARG A 13 6.76 -8.95 0.86
N MET A 14 5.71 -8.49 1.53
CA MET A 14 4.52 -9.31 1.85
C MET A 14 3.84 -9.82 0.56
N HIS A 15 3.55 -8.93 -0.38
CA HIS A 15 2.98 -9.28 -1.69
C HIS A 15 3.91 -10.19 -2.52
N GLY A 16 5.21 -9.99 -2.40
CA GLY A 16 6.23 -10.82 -3.04
C GLY A 16 6.24 -12.27 -2.56
N LEU A 17 5.77 -12.51 -1.32
CA LEU A 17 5.52 -13.83 -0.73
C LEU A 17 4.09 -14.33 -1.01
N ASN A 18 3.35 -13.66 -1.91
CA ASN A 18 1.96 -13.93 -2.23
C ASN A 18 1.05 -13.85 -1.00
N VAL A 19 1.36 -12.96 -0.04
CA VAL A 19 0.47 -12.61 1.07
C VAL A 19 -0.10 -11.23 0.79
N VAL A 20 -1.41 -11.08 0.92
CA VAL A 20 -2.07 -9.76 0.97
C VAL A 20 -2.72 -9.63 2.35
N HIS A 21 -2.72 -8.43 2.91
CA HIS A 21 -3.17 -8.18 4.28
C HIS A 21 -4.69 -8.30 4.40
N GLY A 22 -5.43 -7.74 3.43
CA GLY A 22 -6.89 -7.72 3.42
C GLY A 22 -7.52 -6.62 4.28
N ASP A 23 -6.75 -6.07 5.23
CA ASP A 23 -7.13 -4.91 6.06
C ASP A 23 -5.94 -3.96 6.27
N LEU A 24 -5.26 -3.59 5.19
CA LEU A 24 -4.07 -2.73 5.27
C LEU A 24 -4.46 -1.28 5.61
N THR A 25 -4.43 -0.95 6.90
CA THR A 25 -4.71 0.39 7.45
C THR A 25 -3.50 0.97 8.19
N THR A 26 -3.48 2.28 8.47
CA THR A 26 -2.40 2.90 9.26
C THR A 26 -2.39 2.43 10.71
N SER A 27 -3.55 2.06 11.28
CA SER A 27 -3.67 1.49 12.63
C SER A 27 -3.11 0.07 12.74
N ASN A 28 -3.02 -0.65 11.62
CA ASN A 28 -2.40 -1.98 11.55
C ASN A 28 -0.88 -1.94 11.29
N ILE A 29 -0.27 -0.76 11.41
CA ILE A 29 1.18 -0.54 11.32
C ILE A 29 1.68 0.06 12.63
N ILE A 30 2.45 -0.72 13.39
CA ILE A 30 3.08 -0.26 14.64
C ILE A 30 4.49 0.23 14.32
N PHE A 31 4.81 1.45 14.75
CA PHE A 31 6.17 2.00 14.67
C PHE A 31 6.88 1.84 16.02
N GLU A 32 8.15 1.45 15.96
CA GLU A 32 9.02 1.27 17.12
C GLU A 32 10.26 2.14 16.91
N SER A 33 10.67 2.87 17.95
CA SER A 33 11.97 3.57 17.99
C SER A 33 12.85 2.81 18.99
N PRO A 34 13.78 1.97 18.52
CA PRO A 34 14.68 1.27 19.42
C PRO A 34 15.54 2.28 20.20
N PRO A 35 15.78 2.08 21.51
CA PRO A 35 16.51 3.04 22.34
C PRO A 35 17.97 3.25 21.89
N ASP A 36 18.54 2.29 21.17
CA ASP A 36 19.94 2.31 20.68
C ASP A 36 20.03 2.54 19.16
N SER A 37 18.98 3.03 18.50
CA SER A 37 18.97 3.28 17.06
C SER A 37 18.14 4.51 16.69
N ASP A 38 18.68 5.33 15.79
CA ASP A 38 17.93 6.41 15.13
C ASP A 38 16.99 5.87 14.03
N GLU A 39 17.02 4.56 13.74
CA GLU A 39 16.13 3.92 12.77
C GLU A 39 14.75 3.65 13.38
N ILE A 40 13.71 4.18 12.74
CA ILE A 40 12.33 3.82 13.03
C ILE A 40 12.05 2.43 12.43
N ALA A 41 11.81 1.44 13.28
CA ALA A 41 11.32 0.14 12.87
C ALA A 41 9.79 0.16 12.75
N PHE A 42 9.23 -0.80 12.00
CA PHE A 42 7.78 -0.98 11.95
C PHE A 42 7.38 -2.45 11.79
N ARG A 43 6.17 -2.78 12.21
CA ARG A 43 5.56 -4.11 12.07
C ARG A 43 4.13 -3.98 11.55
N PHE A 44 3.75 -4.87 10.64
CA PHE A 44 2.35 -5.09 10.28
C PHE A 44 1.72 -6.03 11.30
N ILE A 45 0.51 -5.73 11.73
CA ILE A 45 -0.27 -6.52 12.68
C ILE A 45 -1.65 -6.82 12.12
N ASP A 46 -2.38 -7.71 12.79
CA ASP A 46 -3.75 -8.09 12.42
C ASP A 46 -3.90 -8.68 11.01
N PHE A 47 -3.40 -9.90 10.85
CA PHE A 47 -3.56 -10.70 9.63
C PHE A 47 -4.89 -11.49 9.60
N GLY A 48 -5.92 -11.07 10.34
CA GLY A 48 -7.20 -11.81 10.44
C GLY A 48 -7.94 -11.96 9.11
N LEU A 49 -7.74 -11.02 8.18
CA LEU A 49 -8.30 -11.05 6.82
C LEU A 49 -7.26 -11.37 5.74
N ALA A 50 -6.05 -11.77 6.14
CA ALA A 50 -4.97 -12.03 5.21
C ALA A 50 -5.24 -13.29 4.38
N ARG A 51 -4.85 -13.25 3.12
CA ARG A 51 -4.98 -14.40 2.21
C ARG A 51 -3.69 -14.62 1.43
N ARG A 52 -3.44 -15.88 1.09
CA ARG A 52 -2.36 -16.26 0.19
C ARG A 52 -2.85 -16.25 -1.25
N THR A 53 -2.30 -15.36 -2.07
CA THR A 53 -2.71 -15.15 -3.46
C THR A 53 -1.59 -14.54 -4.28
N ALA A 54 -1.39 -15.05 -5.50
CA ALA A 54 -0.49 -14.45 -6.48
C ALA A 54 -1.19 -13.37 -7.32
N SER A 55 -2.50 -13.19 -7.16
CA SER A 55 -3.34 -12.33 -7.99
C SER A 55 -2.90 -10.87 -7.94
N VAL A 56 -2.73 -10.28 -9.12
CA VAL A 56 -2.54 -8.84 -9.28
C VAL A 56 -3.75 -8.07 -8.75
N GLU A 57 -4.97 -8.61 -8.93
CA GLU A 57 -6.20 -7.99 -8.42
C GLU A 57 -6.14 -7.78 -6.92
N ASP A 58 -5.81 -8.86 -6.21
CA ASP A 58 -5.82 -8.87 -4.75
C ASP A 58 -4.79 -7.90 -4.18
N LYS A 59 -3.58 -7.88 -4.79
CA LYS A 59 -2.51 -6.96 -4.44
C LYS A 59 -2.91 -5.51 -4.71
N SER A 60 -3.53 -5.23 -5.86
CA SER A 60 -4.00 -3.90 -6.22
C SER A 60 -5.12 -3.40 -5.31
N VAL A 61 -6.03 -4.29 -4.89
CA VAL A 61 -7.11 -3.98 -3.93
C VAL A 61 -6.51 -3.63 -2.56
N ASP A 62 -5.50 -4.35 -2.10
CA ASP A 62 -4.83 -4.09 -0.82
C ASP A 62 -4.12 -2.70 -0.82
N LEU A 63 -3.41 -2.37 -1.91
CA LEU A 63 -2.81 -1.04 -2.09
C LEU A 63 -3.86 0.07 -2.20
N HIS A 64 -4.98 -0.20 -2.88
CA HIS A 64 -6.08 0.76 -3.01
C HIS A 64 -6.74 1.04 -1.65
N LEU A 65 -6.94 0.01 -0.83
CA LEU A 65 -7.45 0.17 0.53
C LEU A 65 -6.54 1.09 1.34
N PHE A 66 -5.23 0.85 1.31
CA PHE A 66 -4.27 1.69 2.02
C PHE A 66 -4.26 3.14 1.51
N LYS A 67 -4.31 3.34 0.18
CA LYS A 67 -4.45 4.68 -0.41
C LYS A 67 -5.67 5.41 0.14
N ARG A 68 -6.83 4.73 0.17
CA ARG A 68 -8.08 5.30 0.69
C ARG A 68 -7.95 5.70 2.16
N VAL A 69 -7.36 4.84 2.99
CA VAL A 69 -7.13 5.11 4.42
C VAL A 69 -6.27 6.35 4.61
N ILE A 70 -5.15 6.45 3.88
CA ILE A 70 -4.28 7.64 3.93
C ILE A 70 -5.05 8.89 3.48
N THR A 71 -5.79 8.82 2.38
CA THR A 71 -6.54 9.97 1.86
C THR A 71 -7.66 10.40 2.81
N SER A 72 -8.35 9.47 3.48
CA SER A 72 -9.45 9.81 4.41
C SER A 72 -8.97 10.31 5.76
N THR A 73 -7.91 9.70 6.31
CA THR A 73 -7.45 9.97 7.68
C THR A 73 -6.43 11.12 7.72
N HIS A 74 -5.67 11.31 6.65
CA HIS A 74 -4.60 12.31 6.56
C HIS A 74 -4.80 13.25 5.35
N ALA A 75 -6.01 13.82 5.21
CA ALA A 75 -6.45 14.55 4.02
C ALA A 75 -5.50 15.66 3.53
N LYS A 76 -4.81 16.37 4.45
CA LYS A 76 -3.85 17.43 4.10
C LYS A 76 -2.47 16.93 3.68
N ASP A 77 -2.11 15.70 4.05
CA ASP A 77 -0.74 15.20 3.94
C ASP A 77 -0.62 13.98 3.01
N HIS A 78 -1.73 13.49 2.44
CA HIS A 78 -1.75 12.28 1.61
C HIS A 78 -0.80 12.36 0.39
N GLU A 79 -0.62 13.56 -0.18
CA GLU A 79 0.32 13.82 -1.29
C GLU A 79 1.78 13.59 -0.88
N PHE A 80 2.10 13.65 0.41
CA PHE A 80 3.44 13.37 0.95
C PHE A 80 3.62 11.93 1.43
N MET A 81 2.55 11.12 1.47
CA MET A 81 2.58 9.76 2.02
C MET A 81 2.53 8.69 0.92
N PHE A 82 1.57 8.80 0.00
CA PHE A 82 1.32 7.73 -0.97
C PHE A 82 2.39 7.65 -2.09
N PRO A 83 2.89 8.76 -2.66
CA PRO A 83 3.97 8.70 -3.64
C PRO A 83 5.26 8.03 -3.13
N PRO A 84 5.82 8.40 -1.95
CA PRO A 84 6.99 7.69 -1.40
C PRO A 84 6.68 6.22 -1.10
N PHE A 85 5.48 5.92 -0.58
CA PHE A 85 5.06 4.53 -0.41
C PHE A 85 5.10 3.72 -1.72
N MET A 86 4.54 4.25 -2.80
CA MET A 86 4.58 3.59 -4.11
C MET A 86 6.00 3.48 -4.68
N ALA A 87 6.86 4.47 -4.42
CA ALA A 87 8.27 4.42 -4.80
C ALA A 87 9.00 3.26 -4.09
N GLY A 88 8.82 3.13 -2.78
CA GLY A 88 9.39 2.01 -2.00
C GLY A 88 8.85 0.65 -2.43
N TYR A 89 7.54 0.56 -2.74
CA TYR A 89 6.92 -0.65 -3.26
C TYR A 89 7.53 -1.06 -4.62
N LYS A 90 7.69 -0.09 -5.55
CA LYS A 90 8.32 -0.29 -6.85
C LYS A 90 9.77 -0.76 -6.71
N THR A 91 10.61 -0.02 -5.99
CA THR A 91 12.04 -0.31 -5.83
C THR A 91 12.25 -1.70 -5.22
N CYS A 92 11.42 -2.10 -4.26
CA CYS A 92 11.51 -3.43 -3.67
C CYS A 92 11.16 -4.56 -4.67
N LEU A 93 10.13 -4.39 -5.49
CA LEU A 93 9.81 -5.37 -6.54
C LEU A 93 10.85 -5.39 -7.66
N GLU A 94 11.35 -4.22 -8.07
CA GLU A 94 12.40 -4.10 -9.08
C GLU A 94 13.68 -4.81 -8.65
N GLY A 95 14.15 -4.59 -7.42
CA GLY A 95 15.30 -5.31 -6.84
C GLY A 95 15.11 -6.83 -6.72
N ARG A 96 13.87 -7.31 -6.85
CA ARG A 96 13.51 -8.75 -6.88
C ARG A 96 13.24 -9.27 -8.29
N GLY A 97 13.51 -8.49 -9.34
CA GLY A 97 13.24 -8.87 -10.74
C GLY A 97 11.74 -8.86 -11.11
N LYS A 98 10.89 -8.21 -10.32
CA LYS A 98 9.42 -8.22 -10.47
C LYS A 98 8.85 -6.89 -10.98
N LEU A 99 9.63 -6.12 -11.74
CA LEU A 99 9.18 -4.84 -12.31
C LEU A 99 7.96 -4.99 -13.25
N ALA A 100 7.84 -6.12 -13.95
CA ALA A 100 6.67 -6.40 -14.78
C ALA A 100 5.39 -6.57 -13.94
N GLU A 101 5.48 -7.24 -12.79
CA GLU A 101 4.38 -7.39 -11.83
C GLU A 101 3.97 -6.03 -11.27
N PHE A 102 4.94 -5.18 -10.91
CA PHE A 102 4.68 -3.79 -10.49
C PHE A 102 3.84 -3.02 -11.53
N LYS A 103 4.25 -3.06 -12.81
CA LYS A 103 3.52 -2.38 -13.90
C LYS A 103 2.09 -2.91 -14.07
N GLN A 104 1.85 -4.19 -13.83
CA GLN A 104 0.50 -4.77 -13.86
C GLN A 104 -0.34 -4.26 -12.67
N ILE A 105 0.25 -4.23 -11.48
CA ILE A 105 -0.39 -3.74 -10.25
C ILE A 105 -0.74 -2.25 -10.36
N GLU A 106 0.19 -1.42 -10.86
CA GLU A 106 0.01 0.02 -11.06
C GLU A 106 -1.13 0.31 -12.05
N ARG A 107 -1.11 -0.34 -13.23
CA ARG A 107 -2.21 -0.23 -14.20
C ARG A 107 -3.54 -0.67 -13.61
N ARG A 108 -3.54 -1.71 -12.79
CA ARG A 108 -4.77 -2.20 -12.18
C ARG A 108 -5.29 -1.27 -11.09
N LEU A 109 -4.40 -0.65 -10.31
CA LEU A 109 -4.74 0.37 -9.33
C LEU A 109 -5.48 1.55 -10.00
N ASP A 110 -4.98 2.03 -11.14
CA ASP A 110 -5.64 3.10 -11.93
C ASP A 110 -7.05 2.70 -12.40
N GLN A 111 -7.24 1.43 -12.79
CA GLN A 111 -8.56 0.90 -13.18
C GLN A 111 -9.53 0.82 -12.00
N ILE A 112 -9.06 0.44 -10.81
CA ILE A 112 -9.88 0.41 -9.59
C ILE A 112 -10.34 1.85 -9.25
N GLU A 113 -9.44 2.82 -9.35
CA GLU A 113 -9.73 4.23 -9.04
C GLU A 113 -10.72 4.86 -10.01
N THR A 114 -10.65 4.53 -11.30
CA THR A 114 -11.60 5.02 -12.30
C THR A 114 -12.99 4.41 -12.14
N ARG A 115 -13.08 3.13 -11.71
CA ARG A 115 -14.34 2.45 -11.40
C ARG A 115 -15.02 3.01 -10.14
N GLY A 116 -14.25 3.36 -9.11
CA GLY A 116 -14.79 3.98 -7.89
C GLY A 116 -15.44 5.35 -8.13
N ARG A 117 -15.00 6.10 -9.15
CA ARG A 117 -15.53 7.44 -9.51
C ARG A 117 -16.89 7.42 -10.22
N TYR A 118 -17.41 6.26 -10.63
CA TYR A 118 -18.73 6.18 -11.29
C TYR A 118 -19.92 6.28 -10.32
N VAL A 119 -19.70 6.27 -9.00
CA VAL A 119 -20.80 6.34 -8.01
C VAL A 119 -21.15 7.78 -7.58
N GLU A 120 -20.27 8.78 -7.76
CA GLU A 120 -20.50 10.14 -7.23
C GLU A 120 -20.64 11.28 -8.26
N LYS A 121 -20.73 10.99 -9.57
CA LYS A 121 -21.06 12.03 -10.58
C LYS A 121 -22.51 12.01 -11.10
N ARG A 122 -23.43 11.38 -10.36
CA ARG A 122 -24.87 11.52 -10.55
C ARG A 122 -25.57 11.59 -9.20
N LYS A 123 -25.64 12.79 -8.62
CA LYS A 123 -26.76 13.32 -7.80
C LYS A 123 -26.31 14.57 -7.01
N ARG A 124 -25.95 15.63 -7.73
CA ARG A 124 -26.22 17.01 -7.31
C ARG A 124 -26.58 17.79 -8.57
N LYS A 125 -27.87 17.70 -8.93
CA LYS A 125 -28.57 18.78 -9.62
C LYS A 125 -28.96 19.79 -8.55
#